data_AF-A0A939ZY67-F1
#
_entry.id   AF-A0A939ZY67-F1
#
_cell.length_a   1.000
_cell.length_b   1.000
_cell.length_c   1.000
_cell.angle_alpha   90.00
_cell.angle_beta   90.00
_cell.angle_gamma   90.00
#
_symmetry.space_group_name_H-M   'P 1'
#
loop_
_entity.id
_entity.type
_entity.pdbx_description
1 polymer ?
#
loop_
_entity_poly.entity_id
_entity_poly.type
_entity_poly.pdbx_seq_one_letter_code
_entity_poly.pdbx_strand_id
1 'polypeptide(L)'
;MPKLFLSKSKYCQLRQCPKLAWLSKYKPEEQTITPDLQARFDAGNEIGDLAMGLFGDFVEVTAYDGEKLDLARMIERTKEEMDRGTEVICEASFSFGGLYCAVDILKRENGGWAIYEVKSSTHANKDVYAADVAYQKYVLTHCGVNVTGTYVVVLNSEYVFDGTLDINGLFRIEDVSKAVEAESREIESVLALGEKFLLSDEEPAIDLSEACNHPYACPYWDYCTRDLPKPNVFDLYRMDFATKIRYYLAGAVSYQEVWDFNTVTNRKQIMQMDFALNDRGDYIDREGLREFLSKLSYPLYFLDFETVQYAVPRYVGTSPFSQIPFQYSLHYIEREGGELQHREFLAEAGTDPRRAIAERLCEDIPMGVCVTAYNKSFECGKLKDLAELFPDLATHLLDISGHIVDLITPFQSGLYYNRAMGGSFSIKSVLPALFPDEPSLDYHNLEDIHNGSEAMNAFPAMEHMPPEELERTRRNLLKYCELDTFAMVKVWEKLKEAAK
;
A
#
# COMPACT_ATOMS: atom_id res chain seq x y z
N MET A 1 -10.41 0.00 -41.28
CA MET A 1 -10.21 0.83 -40.09
C MET A 1 -9.52 -0.02 -39.04
N PRO A 2 -8.53 0.50 -38.30
CA PRO A 2 -7.95 -0.23 -37.17
C PRO A 2 -9.07 -0.63 -36.21
N LYS A 3 -9.11 -1.89 -35.79
CA LYS A 3 -10.08 -2.38 -34.81
C LYS A 3 -9.53 -2.13 -33.41
N LEU A 4 -10.40 -1.66 -32.52
CA LEU A 4 -10.07 -1.52 -31.11
C LEU A 4 -9.76 -2.90 -30.54
N PHE A 5 -8.57 -3.04 -29.95
CA PHE A 5 -8.24 -4.19 -29.11
C PHE A 5 -8.23 -3.72 -27.65
N LEU A 6 -9.08 -4.33 -26.82
CA LEU A 6 -9.27 -3.92 -25.45
C LEU A 6 -9.22 -5.14 -24.54
N SER A 7 -8.39 -5.07 -23.49
CA SER A 7 -8.40 -6.04 -22.40
C SER A 7 -9.27 -5.52 -21.24
N LYS A 8 -9.61 -6.42 -20.29
CA LYS A 8 -10.24 -6.07 -18.99
C LYS A 8 -9.53 -4.90 -18.29
N SER A 9 -8.21 -5.01 -18.11
CA SER A 9 -7.42 -3.96 -17.44
C SER A 9 -7.46 -2.61 -18.16
N LYS A 10 -7.41 -2.62 -19.50
CA LYS A 10 -7.50 -1.40 -20.31
C LYS A 10 -8.89 -0.77 -20.27
N TYR A 11 -9.95 -1.59 -20.24
CA TYR A 11 -11.32 -1.13 -20.03
C TYR A 11 -11.47 -0.42 -18.68
N CYS A 12 -10.94 -1.00 -17.59
CA CYS A 12 -11.00 -0.39 -16.26
C CYS A 12 -10.22 0.94 -16.20
N GLN A 13 -9.06 1.02 -16.86
CA GLN A 13 -8.33 2.29 -17.02
C GLN A 13 -9.16 3.34 -17.77
N LEU A 14 -9.85 2.95 -18.83
CA LEU A 14 -10.68 3.81 -19.66
C LEU A 14 -11.91 4.33 -18.89
N ARG A 15 -12.55 3.45 -18.10
CA ARG A 15 -13.64 3.80 -17.17
C ARG A 15 -13.18 4.82 -16.13
N GLN A 16 -11.98 4.67 -15.58
CA GLN A 16 -11.44 5.64 -14.63
C GLN A 16 -11.12 6.97 -15.31
N CYS A 17 -10.31 6.95 -16.36
CA CYS A 17 -9.95 8.13 -17.12
C CYS A 17 -9.46 7.76 -18.53
N PRO A 18 -10.07 8.27 -19.61
CA PRO A 18 -9.60 7.94 -20.96
C PRO A 18 -8.14 8.35 -21.23
N LYS A 19 -7.67 9.43 -20.59
CA LYS A 19 -6.26 9.86 -20.67
C LYS A 19 -5.33 8.85 -19.99
N LEU A 20 -5.74 8.21 -18.89
CA LEU A 20 -4.98 7.13 -18.25
C LEU A 20 -4.80 5.94 -19.20
N ALA A 21 -5.89 5.48 -19.84
CA ALA A 21 -5.82 4.38 -20.80
C ALA A 21 -4.95 4.72 -22.03
N TRP A 22 -5.05 5.98 -22.50
CA TRP A 22 -4.24 6.50 -23.60
C TRP A 22 -2.75 6.57 -23.26
N LEU A 23 -2.37 7.14 -22.11
CA LEU A 23 -0.98 7.20 -21.64
C LEU A 23 -0.41 5.79 -21.45
N SER A 24 -1.20 4.87 -20.89
CA SER A 24 -0.81 3.46 -20.76
C SER A 24 -0.61 2.74 -22.09
N LYS A 25 -1.04 3.31 -23.22
CA LYS A 25 -0.82 2.74 -24.56
C LYS A 25 0.34 3.44 -25.29
N TYR A 26 0.37 4.77 -25.23
CA TYR A 26 1.26 5.59 -26.05
C TYR A 26 2.49 6.13 -25.31
N LYS A 27 2.46 6.14 -23.97
CA LYS A 27 3.53 6.63 -23.08
C LYS A 27 3.73 5.73 -21.85
N PRO A 28 3.89 4.40 -22.00
CA PRO A 28 4.10 3.50 -20.86
C PRO A 28 5.32 3.87 -19.99
N GLU A 29 6.33 4.52 -20.57
CA GLU A 29 7.55 4.98 -19.89
C GLU A 29 7.32 6.10 -18.87
N GLU A 30 6.22 6.85 -18.99
CA GLU A 30 5.83 7.91 -18.05
C GLU A 30 5.09 7.36 -16.83
N GLN A 31 4.87 6.04 -16.77
CA GLN A 31 4.20 5.38 -15.67
C GLN A 31 5.14 5.27 -14.47
N THR A 32 4.71 5.79 -13.32
CA THR A 32 5.40 5.54 -12.06
C THR A 32 5.00 4.17 -11.52
N ILE A 33 5.98 3.27 -11.39
CA ILE A 33 5.82 1.94 -10.78
C ILE A 33 6.57 1.93 -9.46
N THR A 34 5.86 1.77 -8.35
CA THR A 34 6.48 1.64 -7.02
C THR A 34 6.78 0.17 -6.72
N PRO A 35 7.78 -0.13 -5.87
CA PRO A 35 8.04 -1.50 -5.40
C PRO A 35 6.79 -2.16 -4.77
N ASP A 36 5.97 -1.39 -4.05
CA ASP A 36 4.69 -1.86 -3.51
C ASP A 36 3.71 -2.36 -4.58
N LEU A 37 3.68 -1.70 -5.74
CA LEU A 37 2.81 -2.10 -6.83
C LEU A 37 3.24 -3.45 -7.39
N GLN A 38 4.55 -3.70 -7.51
CA GLN A 38 5.09 -4.99 -7.95
C GLN A 38 4.78 -6.11 -6.95
N ALA A 39 5.03 -5.89 -5.65
CA ALA A 39 4.74 -6.89 -4.61
C ALA A 39 3.25 -7.28 -4.58
N ARG A 40 2.35 -6.33 -4.87
CA ARG A 40 0.91 -6.59 -4.99
C ARG A 40 0.56 -7.45 -6.20
N PHE A 41 1.29 -7.34 -7.31
CA PHE A 41 1.11 -8.22 -8.47
C PHE A 41 1.56 -9.65 -8.15
N ASP A 42 2.72 -9.80 -7.51
CA ASP A 42 3.25 -11.12 -7.16
C ASP A 42 2.32 -11.85 -6.18
N ALA A 43 1.84 -11.16 -5.14
CA ALA A 43 0.83 -11.67 -4.23
C ALA A 43 -0.50 -11.98 -4.95
N GLY A 44 -0.85 -11.22 -5.99
CA GLY A 44 -2.02 -11.47 -6.82
C GLY A 44 -1.97 -12.81 -7.55
N ASN A 45 -0.80 -13.17 -8.10
CA ASN A 45 -0.60 -14.44 -8.80
C ASN A 45 -0.73 -15.63 -7.85
N GLU A 46 -0.06 -15.59 -6.68
CA GLU A 46 -0.16 -16.66 -5.67
C GLU A 46 -1.61 -16.91 -5.23
N ILE A 47 -2.38 -15.83 -5.01
CA ILE A 47 -3.79 -15.92 -4.62
C ILE A 47 -4.65 -16.47 -5.76
N GLY A 48 -4.38 -16.05 -7.00
CA GLY A 48 -5.05 -16.58 -8.20
C GLY A 48 -4.85 -18.09 -8.32
N ASP A 49 -3.60 -18.55 -8.18
CA ASP A 49 -3.25 -19.96 -8.25
C ASP A 49 -3.96 -20.80 -7.18
N LEU A 50 -3.99 -20.32 -5.94
CA LEU A 50 -4.70 -20.98 -4.84
C LEU A 50 -6.22 -21.00 -5.06
N ALA A 51 -6.78 -19.91 -5.61
CA ALA A 51 -8.21 -19.80 -5.85
C ALA A 51 -8.71 -20.79 -6.91
N MET A 52 -7.87 -21.23 -7.85
CA MET A 52 -8.25 -22.25 -8.84
C MET A 52 -8.80 -23.53 -8.18
N GLY A 53 -8.25 -23.91 -7.03
CA GLY A 53 -8.69 -25.08 -6.25
C GLY A 53 -9.96 -24.88 -5.41
N LEU A 54 -10.57 -23.69 -5.42
CA LEU A 54 -11.70 -23.33 -4.55
C LEU A 54 -12.91 -24.26 -4.70
N PHE A 55 -13.12 -24.83 -5.89
CA PHE A 55 -14.27 -25.69 -6.19
C PHE A 55 -13.90 -27.16 -6.44
N GLY A 56 -12.71 -27.59 -6.01
CA GLY A 56 -12.21 -28.95 -6.22
C GLY A 56 -11.42 -29.09 -7.53
N ASP A 57 -11.65 -30.18 -8.27
CA ASP A 57 -10.94 -30.44 -9.54
C ASP A 57 -11.26 -29.36 -10.59
N PHE A 58 -10.22 -28.82 -11.23
CA PHE A 58 -10.32 -27.78 -12.25
C PHE A 58 -9.45 -28.10 -13.47
N VAL A 59 -9.72 -27.42 -14.60
CA VAL A 59 -8.84 -27.39 -15.76
C VAL A 59 -8.42 -25.95 -16.03
N GLU A 60 -7.12 -25.68 -15.94
CA GLU A 60 -6.53 -24.41 -16.35
C GLU A 60 -6.26 -24.42 -17.86
N VAL A 61 -6.69 -23.36 -18.57
CA VAL A 61 -6.55 -23.29 -20.04
C VAL A 61 -5.38 -22.41 -20.51
N THR A 62 -4.61 -21.82 -19.58
CA THR A 62 -3.46 -20.98 -19.85
C THR A 62 -2.50 -21.64 -20.85
N ALA A 63 -2.07 -20.87 -21.85
CA ALA A 63 -1.19 -21.33 -22.90
C ALA A 63 -0.18 -20.24 -23.24
N TYR A 64 1.02 -20.65 -23.63
CA TYR A 64 2.13 -19.75 -23.94
C TYR A 64 2.71 -20.05 -25.32
N ASP A 65 3.08 -19.00 -26.05
CA ASP A 65 3.97 -19.00 -27.21
C ASP A 65 5.30 -18.35 -26.80
N GLY A 66 6.27 -19.20 -26.41
CA GLY A 66 7.48 -18.75 -25.73
C GLY A 66 7.16 -18.18 -24.35
N GLU A 67 7.55 -16.92 -24.11
CA GLU A 67 7.30 -16.19 -22.85
C GLU A 67 5.98 -15.41 -22.85
N LYS A 68 5.23 -15.40 -23.95
CA LYS A 68 3.99 -14.63 -24.10
C LYS A 68 2.77 -15.54 -24.04
N LEU A 69 1.67 -15.03 -23.50
CA LEU A 69 0.39 -15.74 -23.53
C LEU A 69 -0.10 -15.93 -24.98
N ASP A 70 -0.44 -17.17 -25.31
CA ASP A 70 -1.10 -17.53 -26.57
C ASP A 70 -2.62 -17.40 -26.40
N LEU A 71 -3.11 -16.16 -26.59
CA LEU A 71 -4.53 -15.84 -26.40
C LEU A 71 -5.44 -16.67 -27.32
N ALA A 72 -4.98 -16.98 -28.54
CA ALA A 72 -5.76 -17.77 -29.49
C ALA A 72 -5.93 -19.20 -29.01
N ARG A 73 -4.84 -19.80 -28.49
CA ARG A 73 -4.88 -21.16 -27.92
C ARG A 73 -5.68 -21.23 -26.62
N MET A 74 -5.61 -20.20 -25.76
CA MET A 74 -6.45 -20.14 -24.56
C MET A 74 -7.95 -20.10 -24.90
N ILE A 75 -8.35 -19.32 -25.91
CA ILE A 75 -9.75 -19.26 -26.38
C ILE A 75 -10.19 -20.63 -26.96
N GLU A 76 -9.34 -21.27 -27.76
CA GLU A 76 -9.61 -22.59 -28.32
C GLU A 76 -9.81 -23.65 -27.22
N ARG A 77 -8.86 -23.73 -26.27
CA ARG A 77 -8.94 -24.65 -25.13
C ARG A 77 -10.17 -24.40 -24.26
N THR A 78 -10.53 -23.13 -24.03
CA THR A 78 -11.75 -22.78 -23.30
C THR A 78 -12.97 -23.42 -23.95
N LYS A 79 -13.09 -23.30 -25.27
CA LYS A 79 -14.20 -23.91 -26.02
C LYS A 79 -14.17 -25.44 -25.94
N GLU A 80 -13.01 -26.07 -26.11
CA GLU A 80 -12.84 -27.52 -26.01
C GLU A 80 -13.32 -28.06 -24.65
N GLU A 81 -12.97 -27.38 -23.55
CA GLU A 81 -13.36 -27.79 -22.19
C GLU A 81 -14.85 -27.52 -21.89
N MET A 82 -15.40 -26.41 -22.40
CA MET A 82 -16.83 -26.15 -22.32
C MET A 82 -17.66 -27.22 -23.05
N ASP A 83 -17.22 -27.64 -24.23
CA ASP A 83 -17.85 -28.69 -25.05
C ASP A 83 -17.71 -30.08 -24.40
N ARG A 84 -16.62 -30.34 -23.68
CA ARG A 84 -16.39 -31.58 -22.92
C ARG A 84 -17.33 -31.73 -21.72
N GLY A 85 -17.89 -30.62 -21.22
CA GLY A 85 -18.69 -30.64 -20.01
C GLY A 85 -17.88 -30.41 -18.74
N THR A 86 -16.65 -29.89 -18.84
CA THR A 86 -15.81 -29.56 -17.68
C THR A 86 -16.56 -28.61 -16.74
N GLU A 87 -16.53 -28.90 -15.43
CA GLU A 87 -17.33 -28.18 -14.43
C GLU A 87 -16.69 -26.86 -13.99
N VAL A 88 -15.35 -26.84 -13.87
CA VAL A 88 -14.57 -25.66 -13.44
C VAL A 88 -13.42 -25.46 -14.41
N ILE A 89 -13.39 -24.29 -15.07
CA ILE A 89 -12.37 -23.90 -16.03
C ILE A 89 -11.70 -22.62 -15.51
N CYS A 90 -10.39 -22.68 -15.26
CA CYS A 90 -9.61 -21.53 -14.78
C CYS A 90 -8.92 -20.82 -15.94
N GLU A 91 -8.81 -19.49 -15.85
CA GLU A 91 -8.29 -18.61 -16.91
C GLU A 91 -9.07 -18.70 -18.24
N ALA A 92 -10.38 -19.02 -18.13
CA ALA A 92 -11.28 -19.22 -19.25
C ALA A 92 -11.35 -17.94 -20.13
N SER A 93 -10.93 -18.07 -21.38
CA SER A 93 -10.63 -16.94 -22.26
C SER A 93 -11.64 -16.78 -23.38
N PHE A 94 -12.10 -15.54 -23.58
CA PHE A 94 -13.11 -15.18 -24.56
C PHE A 94 -12.69 -13.96 -25.38
N SER A 95 -13.15 -13.90 -26.63
CA SER A 95 -13.00 -12.70 -27.43
C SER A 95 -14.22 -12.42 -28.30
N PHE A 96 -14.65 -11.17 -28.32
CA PHE A 96 -15.73 -10.68 -29.16
C PHE A 96 -15.35 -9.31 -29.74
N GLY A 97 -15.31 -9.18 -31.07
CA GLY A 97 -15.13 -7.89 -31.73
C GLY A 97 -13.80 -7.16 -31.46
N GLY A 98 -12.78 -7.84 -30.92
CA GLY A 98 -11.51 -7.22 -30.47
C GLY A 98 -11.47 -6.95 -28.96
N LEU A 99 -12.57 -7.19 -28.25
CA LEU A 99 -12.62 -7.21 -26.79
C LEU A 99 -12.15 -8.59 -26.31
N TYR A 100 -11.24 -8.62 -25.34
CA TYR A 100 -10.68 -9.85 -24.79
C TYR A 100 -10.74 -9.83 -23.26
N CYS A 101 -11.14 -10.97 -22.68
CA CYS A 101 -11.00 -11.21 -21.26
C CYS A 101 -10.64 -12.68 -20.99
N ALA A 102 -9.83 -12.87 -19.95
CA ALA A 102 -9.77 -14.12 -19.19
C ALA A 102 -10.64 -13.98 -17.94
N VAL A 103 -11.38 -15.03 -17.62
CA VAL A 103 -12.14 -15.19 -16.38
C VAL A 103 -11.33 -16.10 -15.47
N ASP A 104 -10.96 -15.60 -14.29
CA ASP A 104 -10.08 -16.32 -13.35
C ASP A 104 -10.65 -17.72 -13.05
N ILE A 105 -11.94 -17.81 -12.71
CA ILE A 105 -12.65 -19.08 -12.55
C ILE A 105 -14.04 -19.02 -13.19
N LEU A 106 -14.26 -19.87 -14.20
CA LEU A 106 -15.54 -20.07 -14.86
C LEU A 106 -16.14 -21.41 -14.42
N LYS A 107 -17.22 -21.37 -13.65
CA LYS A 107 -17.84 -22.55 -13.04
C LYS A 107 -19.23 -22.81 -13.62
N ARG A 108 -19.52 -24.06 -13.99
CA ARG A 108 -20.85 -24.46 -14.44
C ARG A 108 -21.83 -24.40 -13.27
N GLU A 109 -22.95 -23.70 -13.47
CA GLU A 109 -23.95 -23.52 -12.43
C GLU A 109 -25.32 -23.15 -13.00
N ASN A 110 -26.39 -23.69 -12.40
CA ASN A 110 -27.79 -23.34 -12.74
C ASN A 110 -28.12 -23.47 -14.23
N GLY A 111 -27.53 -24.46 -14.93
CA GLY A 111 -27.73 -24.66 -16.36
C GLY A 111 -26.98 -23.66 -17.27
N GLY A 112 -26.05 -22.89 -16.72
CA GLY A 112 -25.15 -21.99 -17.45
C GLY A 112 -23.80 -21.90 -16.76
N TRP A 113 -23.21 -20.71 -16.74
CA TRP A 113 -21.87 -20.46 -16.19
C TRP A 113 -21.86 -19.27 -15.24
N ALA A 114 -21.12 -19.39 -14.14
CA ALA A 114 -20.86 -18.33 -13.20
C ALA A 114 -19.42 -17.84 -13.31
N ILE A 115 -19.25 -16.51 -13.27
CA ILE A 115 -17.96 -15.82 -13.26
C ILE A 115 -17.55 -15.61 -11.81
N TYR A 116 -16.35 -16.04 -11.45
CA TYR A 116 -15.72 -15.78 -10.16
C TYR A 116 -14.40 -15.05 -10.41
N GLU A 117 -14.39 -13.74 -10.13
CA GLU A 117 -13.20 -12.88 -10.25
C GLU A 117 -12.45 -12.83 -8.91
N VAL A 118 -11.18 -13.18 -8.91
CA VAL A 118 -10.32 -13.29 -7.74
C VAL A 118 -9.58 -11.98 -7.51
N LYS A 119 -9.58 -11.49 -6.27
CA LYS A 119 -8.88 -10.25 -5.89
C LYS A 119 -7.99 -10.45 -4.67
N SER A 120 -6.75 -9.98 -4.79
CA SER A 120 -5.77 -9.87 -3.69
C SER A 120 -6.15 -8.76 -2.71
N SER A 121 -7.23 -9.00 -1.96
CA SER A 121 -7.81 -8.07 -1.00
C SER A 121 -8.63 -8.87 0.00
N THR A 122 -8.82 -8.32 1.21
CA THR A 122 -9.77 -8.83 2.20
C THR A 122 -11.16 -8.19 2.10
N HIS A 123 -11.28 -7.16 1.26
CA HIS A 123 -12.48 -6.37 1.07
C HIS A 123 -12.94 -6.48 -0.38
N ALA A 124 -14.17 -6.96 -0.58
CA ALA A 124 -14.81 -6.95 -1.89
C ALA A 124 -15.37 -5.55 -2.15
N ASN A 125 -14.55 -4.66 -2.72
CA ASN A 125 -15.02 -3.36 -3.16
C ASN A 125 -15.94 -3.55 -4.38
N LYS A 126 -17.23 -3.81 -4.10
CA LYS A 126 -18.21 -4.23 -5.11
C LYS A 126 -18.32 -3.21 -6.24
N ASP A 127 -18.25 -1.92 -5.94
CA ASP A 127 -18.38 -0.86 -6.95
C ASP A 127 -17.17 -0.79 -7.88
N VAL A 128 -15.97 -1.13 -7.39
CA VAL A 128 -14.75 -1.12 -8.19
C VAL A 128 -14.61 -2.41 -9.01
N TYR A 129 -14.83 -3.56 -8.36
CA TYR A 129 -14.67 -4.86 -9.02
C TYR A 129 -15.84 -5.23 -9.93
N ALA A 130 -17.02 -4.61 -9.76
CA ALA A 130 -18.13 -4.83 -10.68
C ALA A 130 -17.80 -4.40 -12.11
N ALA A 131 -16.94 -3.41 -12.32
CA ALA A 131 -16.51 -2.99 -13.65
C ALA A 131 -15.75 -4.11 -14.39
N ASP A 132 -14.86 -4.82 -13.70
CA ASP A 132 -14.11 -5.97 -14.23
C ASP A 132 -15.09 -7.08 -14.68
N VAL A 133 -15.98 -7.47 -13.77
CA VAL A 133 -16.92 -8.57 -13.97
C VAL A 133 -18.01 -8.22 -15.00
N ALA A 134 -18.44 -6.97 -15.05
CA ALA A 134 -19.40 -6.49 -16.05
C ALA A 134 -18.80 -6.56 -17.46
N TYR A 135 -17.53 -6.13 -17.62
CA TYR A 135 -16.83 -6.26 -18.88
C TYR A 135 -16.70 -7.74 -19.32
N GLN A 136 -16.30 -8.63 -18.42
CA GLN A 136 -16.26 -10.07 -18.70
C GLN A 136 -17.63 -10.60 -19.10
N LYS A 137 -18.68 -10.35 -18.30
CA LYS A 137 -20.06 -10.76 -18.60
C LYS A 137 -20.51 -10.27 -19.98
N TYR A 138 -20.19 -9.04 -20.33
CA TYR A 138 -20.49 -8.48 -21.65
C TYR A 138 -19.81 -9.27 -22.76
N VAL A 139 -18.50 -9.55 -22.66
CA VAL A 139 -17.77 -10.33 -23.68
C VAL A 139 -18.35 -11.75 -23.79
N LEU A 140 -18.53 -12.44 -22.66
CA LEU A 140 -19.06 -13.81 -22.61
C LEU A 140 -20.46 -13.92 -23.22
N THR A 141 -21.37 -13.02 -22.88
CA THR A 141 -22.75 -13.03 -23.39
C THR A 141 -22.79 -12.79 -24.91
N HIS A 142 -21.92 -11.92 -25.44
CA HIS A 142 -21.79 -11.71 -26.89
C HIS A 142 -21.12 -12.89 -27.61
N CYS A 143 -20.34 -13.71 -26.91
CA CYS A 143 -19.88 -15.02 -27.38
C CYS A 143 -20.97 -16.11 -27.30
N GLY A 144 -22.18 -15.80 -26.82
CA GLY A 144 -23.29 -16.74 -26.70
C GLY A 144 -23.29 -17.57 -25.40
N VAL A 145 -22.48 -17.19 -24.40
CA VAL A 145 -22.44 -17.88 -23.10
C VAL A 145 -23.60 -17.42 -22.22
N ASN A 146 -24.36 -18.39 -21.69
CA ASN A 146 -25.40 -18.12 -20.68
C ASN A 146 -24.77 -17.91 -19.30
N VAL A 147 -24.54 -16.65 -18.92
CA VAL A 147 -23.97 -16.29 -17.61
C VAL A 147 -25.07 -16.25 -16.54
N THR A 148 -25.00 -17.16 -15.57
CA THR A 148 -26.01 -17.37 -14.51
C THR A 148 -25.63 -16.79 -13.16
N GLY A 149 -24.35 -16.45 -12.96
CA GLY A 149 -23.84 -15.89 -11.70
C GLY A 149 -22.61 -15.02 -11.90
N THR A 150 -22.43 -14.04 -11.02
CA THR A 150 -21.28 -13.12 -11.04
C THR A 150 -20.84 -12.84 -9.61
N TYR A 151 -19.62 -13.24 -9.30
CA TYR A 151 -19.07 -13.26 -7.96
C TYR A 151 -17.67 -12.65 -7.94
N VAL A 152 -17.32 -12.07 -6.80
CA VAL A 152 -15.93 -11.69 -6.49
C VAL A 152 -15.45 -12.57 -5.35
N VAL A 153 -14.26 -13.14 -5.52
CA VAL A 153 -13.55 -13.95 -4.52
C VAL A 153 -12.47 -13.08 -3.88
N VAL A 154 -12.51 -12.97 -2.55
CA VAL A 154 -11.54 -12.21 -1.76
C VAL A 154 -10.98 -13.08 -0.65
N LEU A 155 -9.84 -12.69 -0.07
CA LEU A 155 -9.32 -13.33 1.13
C LEU A 155 -10.26 -13.05 2.31
N ASN A 156 -10.46 -14.06 3.14
CA ASN A 156 -11.23 -13.96 4.36
C ASN A 156 -10.34 -13.42 5.49
N SER A 157 -10.54 -12.16 5.89
CA SER A 157 -9.77 -11.55 6.99
C SER A 157 -9.98 -12.24 8.35
N GLU A 158 -11.04 -13.02 8.51
CA GLU A 158 -11.33 -13.77 9.73
C GLU A 158 -10.71 -15.18 9.72
N TYR A 159 -10.12 -15.61 8.59
CA TYR A 159 -9.42 -16.88 8.51
C TYR A 159 -8.18 -16.84 9.40
N VAL A 160 -8.01 -17.87 10.24
CA VAL A 160 -6.84 -18.04 11.11
C VAL A 160 -6.16 -19.35 10.73
N PHE A 161 -4.91 -19.28 10.32
CA PHE A 161 -4.14 -20.45 9.96
C PHE A 161 -3.83 -21.33 11.18
N ASP A 162 -4.17 -22.61 11.11
CA ASP A 162 -3.96 -23.59 12.19
C ASP A 162 -2.76 -24.53 11.96
N GLY A 163 -2.04 -24.34 10.85
CA GLY A 163 -0.94 -25.20 10.41
C GLY A 163 -1.26 -25.99 9.14
N THR A 164 -2.54 -26.09 8.75
CA THR A 164 -2.97 -26.67 7.47
C THR A 164 -3.77 -25.64 6.69
N LEU A 165 -3.47 -25.45 5.40
CA LEU A 165 -4.17 -24.45 4.59
C LEU A 165 -5.53 -24.99 4.14
N ASP A 166 -6.61 -24.40 4.65
CA ASP A 166 -7.96 -24.65 4.17
C ASP A 166 -8.35 -23.59 3.14
N ILE A 167 -8.36 -23.99 1.86
CA ILE A 167 -8.74 -23.11 0.74
C ILE A 167 -10.17 -22.58 0.88
N ASN A 168 -11.11 -23.40 1.38
CA ASN A 168 -12.50 -22.96 1.53
C ASN A 168 -12.65 -21.92 2.65
N GLY A 169 -11.88 -22.06 3.73
CA GLY A 169 -11.83 -21.08 4.82
C GLY A 169 -11.07 -19.81 4.45
N LEU A 170 -10.03 -19.91 3.63
CA LEU A 170 -9.17 -18.81 3.18
C LEU A 170 -9.92 -17.78 2.33
N PHE A 171 -10.89 -18.23 1.53
CA PHE A 171 -11.61 -17.37 0.59
C PHE A 171 -13.03 -17.06 1.06
N ARG A 172 -13.49 -15.83 0.77
CA ARG A 172 -14.89 -15.42 0.87
C ARG A 172 -15.41 -15.06 -0.52
N ILE A 173 -16.59 -15.56 -0.85
CA ILE A 173 -17.28 -15.31 -2.12
C ILE A 173 -18.38 -14.28 -1.88
N GLU A 174 -18.39 -13.23 -2.71
CA GLU A 174 -19.36 -12.15 -2.66
C GLU A 174 -20.16 -12.07 -3.96
N ASP A 175 -21.48 -12.14 -3.86
CA ASP A 175 -22.37 -11.85 -5.00
C ASP A 175 -22.30 -10.35 -5.35
N VAL A 176 -22.00 -10.08 -6.61
CA VAL A 176 -21.90 -8.73 -7.19
C VAL A 176 -22.89 -8.50 -8.34
N SER A 177 -23.85 -9.39 -8.56
CA SER A 177 -24.82 -9.33 -9.67
C SER A 177 -25.54 -7.99 -9.80
N LYS A 178 -25.97 -7.40 -8.67
CA LYS A 178 -26.63 -6.08 -8.66
C LYS A 178 -25.70 -4.95 -9.11
N ALA A 179 -24.45 -4.96 -8.66
CA ALA A 179 -23.45 -3.96 -9.03
C ALA A 179 -23.03 -4.11 -10.50
N VAL A 180 -22.84 -5.36 -10.94
CA VAL A 180 -22.55 -5.70 -12.34
C VAL A 180 -23.67 -5.25 -13.28
N GLU A 181 -24.94 -5.38 -12.88
CA GLU A 181 -26.08 -4.93 -13.68
C GLU A 181 -26.12 -3.40 -13.83
N ALA A 182 -25.69 -2.65 -12.80
CA ALA A 182 -25.57 -1.20 -12.88
C ALA A 182 -24.44 -0.81 -13.85
N GLU A 183 -23.26 -1.42 -13.71
CA GLU A 183 -22.09 -1.16 -14.56
C GLU A 183 -22.31 -1.56 -16.03
N SER A 184 -23.10 -2.61 -16.27
CA SER A 184 -23.40 -3.10 -17.63
C SER A 184 -24.03 -2.03 -18.53
N ARG A 185 -24.70 -1.01 -17.94
CA ARG A 185 -25.31 0.10 -18.69
C ARG A 185 -24.31 1.09 -19.25
N GLU A 186 -23.11 1.14 -18.66
CA GLU A 186 -22.04 2.07 -19.04
C GLU A 186 -21.04 1.45 -20.02
N ILE A 187 -21.03 0.12 -20.21
CA ILE A 187 -20.02 -0.56 -21.04
C ILE A 187 -19.93 0.05 -22.44
N GLU A 188 -21.05 0.17 -23.14
CA GLU A 188 -21.08 0.70 -24.51
C GLU A 188 -20.60 2.15 -24.58
N SER A 189 -20.92 2.98 -23.58
CA SER A 189 -20.48 4.37 -23.53
C SER A 189 -18.96 4.45 -23.33
N VAL A 190 -18.41 3.60 -22.46
CA VAL A 190 -16.96 3.47 -22.23
C VAL A 190 -16.26 2.92 -23.47
N LEU A 191 -16.80 1.89 -24.14
CA LEU A 191 -16.23 1.35 -25.38
C LEU A 191 -16.14 2.42 -26.49
N ALA A 192 -17.17 3.26 -26.63
CA ALA A 192 -17.16 4.38 -27.56
C ALA A 192 -16.05 5.41 -27.25
N LEU A 193 -15.74 5.65 -25.97
CA LEU A 193 -14.57 6.46 -25.59
C LEU A 193 -13.26 5.77 -26.01
N GLY A 194 -13.20 4.46 -25.91
CA GLY A 194 -12.05 3.64 -26.34
C GLY A 194 -11.81 3.76 -27.83
N GLU A 195 -12.85 3.63 -28.64
CA GLU A 195 -12.76 3.83 -30.09
C GLU A 195 -12.31 5.25 -30.43
N LYS A 196 -12.86 6.25 -29.74
CA LYS A 196 -12.51 7.66 -29.96
C LYS A 196 -11.06 7.97 -29.62
N PHE A 197 -10.59 7.55 -28.44
CA PHE A 197 -9.30 7.99 -27.91
C PHE A 197 -8.17 7.00 -28.17
N LEU A 198 -8.41 5.69 -28.09
CA LEU A 198 -7.34 4.70 -28.23
C LEU A 198 -7.00 4.37 -29.68
N LEU A 199 -7.79 4.82 -30.66
CA LEU A 199 -7.44 4.71 -32.09
C LEU A 199 -6.75 5.97 -32.64
N SER A 200 -6.61 7.02 -31.82
CA SER A 200 -5.90 8.26 -32.14
C SER A 200 -4.59 8.35 -31.36
N ASP A 201 -3.53 8.80 -32.03
CA ASP A 201 -2.25 9.16 -31.41
C ASP A 201 -2.22 10.60 -30.87
N GLU A 202 -3.35 11.32 -30.95
CA GLU A 202 -3.51 12.62 -30.28
C GLU A 202 -3.84 12.43 -28.79
N GLU A 203 -3.07 13.08 -27.91
CA GLU A 203 -3.30 13.04 -26.46
C GLU A 203 -4.69 13.62 -26.13
N PRO A 204 -5.54 12.90 -25.37
CA PRO A 204 -6.83 13.42 -24.94
C PRO A 204 -6.67 14.69 -24.09
N ALA A 205 -7.35 15.77 -24.49
CA ALA A 205 -7.45 17.02 -23.73
C ALA A 205 -8.41 16.86 -22.54
N ILE A 206 -8.03 16.00 -21.60
CA ILE A 206 -8.75 15.71 -20.35
C ILE A 206 -7.91 16.26 -19.19
N ASP A 207 -8.53 17.11 -18.39
CA ASP A 207 -7.93 17.77 -17.25
C ASP A 207 -8.01 16.90 -15.97
N LEU A 208 -7.40 17.36 -14.88
CA LEU A 208 -7.44 16.71 -13.57
C LEU A 208 -8.87 16.65 -13.03
N SER A 209 -9.18 15.55 -12.35
CA SER A 209 -10.47 15.34 -11.68
C SER A 209 -10.29 14.41 -10.49
N GLU A 210 -11.37 14.13 -9.77
CA GLU A 210 -11.37 13.14 -8.69
C GLU A 210 -10.93 11.74 -9.16
N ALA A 211 -11.08 11.44 -10.46
CA ALA A 211 -10.60 10.20 -11.05
C ALA A 211 -9.08 10.04 -11.03
N CYS A 212 -8.31 11.11 -10.75
CA CYS A 212 -6.87 11.02 -10.54
C CYS A 212 -6.50 10.23 -9.27
N ASN A 213 -7.43 10.07 -8.31
CA ASN A 213 -7.20 9.31 -7.09
C ASN A 213 -8.32 8.31 -6.77
N HIS A 214 -9.27 8.12 -7.67
CA HIS A 214 -10.41 7.22 -7.48
C HIS A 214 -10.75 6.47 -8.77
N PRO A 215 -10.98 5.14 -8.73
CA PRO A 215 -10.92 4.26 -7.55
C PRO A 215 -9.49 3.94 -7.08
N TYR A 216 -8.49 4.22 -7.91
CA TYR A 216 -7.08 4.02 -7.61
C TYR A 216 -6.28 5.30 -7.87
N ALA A 217 -5.17 5.48 -7.16
CA ALA A 217 -4.20 6.52 -7.47
C ALA A 217 -3.70 6.35 -8.92
N CYS A 218 -3.75 7.42 -9.69
CA CYS A 218 -3.32 7.40 -11.08
C CYS A 218 -1.79 7.30 -11.15
N PRO A 219 -1.22 6.27 -11.82
CA PRO A 219 0.24 6.13 -11.93
C PRO A 219 0.89 7.16 -12.88
N TYR A 220 0.09 8.02 -13.51
CA TYR A 220 0.52 9.14 -14.36
C TYR A 220 0.26 10.50 -13.71
N TRP A 221 0.12 10.54 -12.39
CA TRP A 221 -0.05 11.79 -11.65
C TRP A 221 1.07 12.80 -11.95
N ASP A 222 2.31 12.35 -11.91
CA ASP A 222 3.47 13.20 -12.17
C ASP A 222 3.46 13.75 -13.61
N TYR A 223 3.12 12.90 -14.59
CA TYR A 223 2.93 13.35 -15.97
C TYR A 223 1.85 14.43 -16.06
N CYS A 224 0.66 14.19 -15.51
CA CYS A 224 -0.47 15.12 -15.63
C CYS A 224 -0.31 16.42 -14.82
N THR A 225 0.59 16.43 -13.83
CA THR A 225 0.83 17.60 -12.95
C THR A 225 2.18 18.28 -13.16
N ARG A 226 2.98 17.81 -14.13
CA ARG A 226 4.34 18.29 -14.41
C ARG A 226 4.48 19.80 -14.61
N ASP A 227 3.42 20.45 -15.10
CA ASP A 227 3.38 21.88 -15.41
C ASP A 227 2.82 22.74 -14.25
N LEU A 228 2.39 22.12 -13.14
CA LEU A 228 1.89 22.84 -11.98
C LEU A 228 3.06 23.45 -11.17
N PRO A 229 2.85 24.63 -10.53
CA PRO A 229 3.85 25.18 -9.62
C PRO A 229 4.11 24.22 -8.45
N LYS A 230 5.28 24.32 -7.82
CA LYS A 230 5.60 23.58 -6.59
C LYS A 230 6.04 24.55 -5.49
N PRO A 231 5.48 24.48 -4.26
CA PRO A 231 4.33 23.66 -3.88
C PRO A 231 3.01 24.19 -4.49
N ASN A 232 1.99 23.34 -4.53
CA ASN A 232 0.63 23.67 -4.98
C ASN A 232 -0.43 23.08 -4.06
N VAL A 233 -1.71 23.34 -4.36
CA VAL A 233 -2.87 22.90 -3.58
C VAL A 233 -2.89 21.40 -3.27
N PHE A 234 -2.32 20.57 -4.15
CA PHE A 234 -2.26 19.13 -3.94
C PHE A 234 -1.28 18.71 -2.84
N ASP A 235 -0.38 19.61 -2.41
CA ASP A 235 0.57 19.41 -1.31
C ASP A 235 -0.03 19.78 0.07
N LEU A 236 -1.24 20.35 0.13
CA LEU A 236 -1.83 20.78 1.39
C LEU A 236 -2.11 19.62 2.36
N TYR A 237 -1.69 19.83 3.61
CA TYR A 237 -1.74 18.84 4.70
C TYR A 237 -3.15 18.31 4.93
N ARG A 238 -3.34 17.01 4.69
CA ARG A 238 -4.59 16.27 4.96
C ARG A 238 -5.86 16.97 4.45
N MET A 239 -5.76 17.75 3.37
CA MET A 239 -6.92 18.22 2.64
C MET A 239 -7.42 17.08 1.74
N ASP A 240 -8.74 16.82 1.77
CA ASP A 240 -9.33 15.78 0.94
C ASP A 240 -9.14 16.10 -0.55
N PHE A 241 -8.97 15.05 -1.36
CA PHE A 241 -8.60 15.19 -2.76
C PHE A 241 -9.67 15.91 -3.58
N ALA A 242 -10.95 15.70 -3.28
CA ALA A 242 -12.05 16.40 -3.93
C ALA A 242 -11.99 17.91 -3.68
N THR A 243 -11.69 18.35 -2.45
CA THR A 243 -11.47 19.77 -2.15
C THR A 243 -10.27 20.35 -2.91
N LYS A 244 -9.17 19.59 -3.02
CA LYS A 244 -8.00 20.01 -3.82
C LYS A 244 -8.38 20.22 -5.29
N ILE A 245 -9.13 19.29 -5.88
CA ILE A 245 -9.66 19.41 -7.25
C ILE A 245 -10.60 20.63 -7.38
N ARG A 246 -11.46 20.91 -6.39
CA ARG A 246 -12.34 22.10 -6.44
C ARG A 246 -11.56 23.41 -6.46
N TYR A 247 -10.49 23.53 -5.66
CA TYR A 247 -9.60 24.70 -5.71
C TYR A 247 -8.89 24.79 -7.07
N TYR A 248 -8.31 23.69 -7.54
CA TYR A 248 -7.66 23.63 -8.85
C TYR A 248 -8.58 24.11 -9.98
N LEU A 249 -9.80 23.57 -10.06
CA LEU A 249 -10.79 23.95 -11.08
C LEU A 249 -11.31 25.39 -10.91
N ALA A 250 -11.22 25.97 -9.71
CA ALA A 250 -11.52 27.37 -9.46
C ALA A 250 -10.34 28.31 -9.80
N GLY A 251 -9.22 27.77 -10.30
CA GLY A 251 -8.02 28.53 -10.63
C GLY A 251 -7.11 28.80 -9.41
N ALA A 252 -7.37 28.18 -8.26
CA ALA A 252 -6.53 28.28 -7.08
C ALA A 252 -5.55 27.11 -7.02
N VAL A 253 -4.42 27.24 -7.72
CA VAL A 253 -3.44 26.16 -7.86
C VAL A 253 -2.28 26.34 -6.88
N SER A 254 -1.71 27.54 -6.80
CA SER A 254 -0.64 27.90 -5.88
C SER A 254 -1.16 28.17 -4.47
N TYR A 255 -0.26 28.11 -3.47
CA TYR A 255 -0.61 28.50 -2.10
C TYR A 255 -1.09 29.94 -1.98
N GLN A 256 -0.56 30.87 -2.80
CA GLN A 256 -1.02 32.26 -2.79
C GLN A 256 -2.48 32.35 -3.24
N GLU A 257 -2.83 31.67 -4.33
CA GLU A 257 -4.21 31.70 -4.84
C GLU A 257 -5.17 31.01 -3.85
N VAL A 258 -4.79 29.88 -3.24
CA VAL A 258 -5.61 29.23 -2.21
C VAL A 258 -5.78 30.12 -0.97
N TRP A 259 -4.71 30.82 -0.56
CA TRP A 259 -4.74 31.78 0.54
C TRP A 259 -5.73 32.93 0.26
N ASP A 260 -5.69 33.49 -0.95
CA ASP A 260 -6.55 34.60 -1.36
C ASP A 260 -8.03 34.21 -1.42
N PHE A 261 -8.33 32.93 -1.65
CA PHE A 261 -9.69 32.39 -1.53
C PHE A 261 -10.24 32.42 -0.09
N ASN A 262 -9.37 32.51 0.93
CA ASN A 262 -9.73 32.71 2.33
C ASN A 262 -10.84 31.78 2.87
N THR A 263 -10.81 30.52 2.46
CA THR A 263 -11.79 29.47 2.85
C THR A 263 -11.18 28.36 3.67
N VAL A 264 -9.86 28.26 3.73
CA VAL A 264 -9.13 27.29 4.54
C VAL A 264 -9.22 27.68 6.02
N THR A 265 -9.76 26.80 6.86
CA THR A 265 -9.92 27.04 8.30
C THR A 265 -9.00 26.18 9.17
N ASN A 266 -8.38 25.14 8.60
CA ASN A 266 -7.49 24.27 9.34
C ASN A 266 -6.17 25.01 9.68
N ARG A 267 -5.90 25.19 10.97
CA ARG A 267 -4.71 25.92 11.46
C ARG A 267 -3.39 25.39 10.89
N LYS A 268 -3.25 24.08 10.65
CA LYS A 268 -2.02 23.50 10.10
C LYS A 268 -1.86 23.79 8.62
N GLN A 269 -2.94 23.77 7.85
CA GLN A 269 -2.92 24.15 6.43
C GLN A 269 -2.63 25.66 6.30
N ILE A 270 -3.23 26.49 7.15
CA ILE A 270 -2.92 27.93 7.22
C ILE A 270 -1.44 28.14 7.56
N MET A 271 -0.92 27.47 8.59
CA MET A 271 0.49 27.55 8.97
C MET A 271 1.43 27.07 7.85
N GLN A 272 1.09 25.98 7.17
CA GLN A 272 1.84 25.45 6.03
C GLN A 272 1.95 26.48 4.91
N MET A 273 0.83 27.09 4.51
CA MET A 273 0.81 28.14 3.47
C MET A 273 1.57 29.39 3.92
N ASP A 274 1.30 29.90 5.12
CA ASP A 274 1.91 31.12 5.64
C ASP A 274 3.44 31.01 5.70
N PHE A 275 3.97 29.89 6.20
CA PHE A 275 5.41 29.66 6.31
C PHE A 275 6.07 29.44 4.94
N ALA A 276 5.36 28.82 4.01
CA ALA A 276 5.85 28.65 2.64
C ALA A 276 5.89 29.97 1.86
N LEU A 277 4.90 30.85 2.05
CA LEU A 277 4.79 32.14 1.36
C LEU A 277 5.69 33.22 1.96
N ASN A 278 5.85 33.24 3.29
CA ASN A 278 6.52 34.34 4.01
C ASN A 278 7.90 33.98 4.57
N ASP A 279 8.35 32.73 4.38
CA ASP A 279 9.67 32.24 4.81
C ASP A 279 10.01 32.56 6.28
N ARG A 280 9.12 32.18 7.19
CA ARG A 280 9.18 32.59 8.62
C ARG A 280 10.24 31.87 9.45
N GLY A 281 11.05 30.98 8.86
CA GLY A 281 11.98 30.11 9.60
C GLY A 281 11.24 29.08 10.46
N ASP A 282 11.77 28.80 11.66
CA ASP A 282 11.18 27.86 12.61
C ASP A 282 10.09 28.52 13.48
N TYR A 283 8.93 27.88 13.54
CA TYR A 283 7.96 28.10 14.60
C TYR A 283 8.29 27.21 15.80
N ILE A 284 8.40 27.80 16.98
CA ILE A 284 8.73 27.07 18.22
C ILE A 284 7.87 27.60 19.38
N ASP A 285 6.97 26.75 19.87
CA ASP A 285 6.29 26.92 21.16
C ASP A 285 7.16 26.32 22.27
N ARG A 286 8.02 27.15 22.87
CA ARG A 286 8.99 26.72 23.88
C ARG A 286 8.34 26.16 25.14
N GLU A 287 7.21 26.72 25.56
CA GLU A 287 6.52 26.24 26.77
C GLU A 287 5.89 24.87 26.52
N GLY A 288 5.18 24.71 25.40
CA GLY A 288 4.62 23.42 25.00
C GLY A 288 5.70 22.35 24.79
N LEU A 289 6.86 22.71 24.22
CA LEU A 289 8.00 21.79 24.10
C LEU A 289 8.56 21.36 25.45
N ARG A 290 8.72 22.28 26.41
CA ARG A 290 9.17 21.95 27.77
C ARG A 290 8.17 21.03 28.47
N GLU A 291 6.87 21.28 28.33
CA GLU A 291 5.83 20.41 28.87
C GLU A 291 5.89 19.00 28.25
N PHE A 292 6.05 18.90 26.93
CA PHE A 292 6.23 17.61 26.26
C PHE A 292 7.47 16.87 26.77
N LEU A 293 8.63 17.53 26.80
CA LEU A 293 9.90 16.93 27.23
C LEU A 293 9.89 16.50 28.70
N SER A 294 9.09 17.15 29.55
CA SER A 294 8.93 16.75 30.96
C SER A 294 8.29 15.37 31.16
N LYS A 295 7.69 14.81 30.11
CA LYS A 295 7.11 13.45 30.09
C LYS A 295 8.18 12.37 29.87
N LEU A 296 9.39 12.75 29.47
CA LEU A 296 10.49 11.84 29.21
C LEU A 296 11.38 11.72 30.46
N SER A 297 11.82 10.50 30.77
CA SER A 297 12.73 10.21 31.89
C SER A 297 13.82 9.23 31.47
N TYR A 298 14.92 9.19 32.22
CA TYR A 298 15.94 8.17 32.05
C TYR A 298 15.68 6.97 32.98
N PRO A 299 16.05 5.72 32.59
CA PRO A 299 16.57 5.33 31.27
C PRO A 299 15.57 5.61 30.13
N LEU A 300 16.08 6.17 29.04
CA LEU A 300 15.29 6.61 27.88
C LEU A 300 15.60 5.73 26.69
N TYR A 301 14.59 5.06 26.15
CA TYR A 301 14.69 4.14 25.01
C TYR A 301 13.98 4.71 23.77
N PHE A 302 14.48 4.37 22.59
CA PHE A 302 13.93 4.71 21.28
C PHE A 302 13.75 3.41 20.50
N LEU A 303 12.50 3.02 20.27
CA LEU A 303 12.10 1.74 19.70
C LEU A 303 11.44 1.95 18.34
N ASP A 304 11.81 1.09 17.39
CA ASP A 304 11.20 1.01 16.06
C ASP A 304 11.11 -0.45 15.60
N PHE A 305 10.04 -0.81 14.86
CA PHE A 305 9.80 -2.16 14.36
C PHE A 305 9.72 -2.20 12.84
N GLU A 306 10.27 -3.26 12.27
CA GLU A 306 9.96 -3.66 10.90
C GLU A 306 9.06 -4.90 10.89
N THR A 307 8.06 -4.87 10.01
CA THR A 307 7.06 -5.94 9.90
C THR A 307 6.93 -6.48 8.50
N VAL A 308 6.53 -7.74 8.42
CA VAL A 308 6.18 -8.42 7.19
C VAL A 308 4.69 -8.72 7.16
N GLN A 309 4.10 -8.72 5.96
CA GLN A 309 2.74 -9.16 5.72
C GLN A 309 2.73 -10.24 4.64
N TYR A 310 1.95 -11.29 4.85
CA TYR A 310 1.70 -12.31 3.85
C TYR A 310 0.22 -12.29 3.46
N ALA A 311 -0.07 -12.30 2.17
CA ALA A 311 -1.45 -12.46 1.70
C ALA A 311 -2.04 -13.81 2.16
N VAL A 312 -1.25 -14.87 2.03
CA VAL A 312 -1.56 -16.20 2.53
C VAL A 312 -0.85 -16.39 3.86
N PRO A 313 -1.56 -16.60 4.98
CA PRO A 313 -0.95 -16.72 6.29
C PRO A 313 0.00 -17.94 6.37
N ARG A 314 1.21 -17.71 6.90
CA ARG A 314 2.27 -18.74 6.99
C ARG A 314 2.48 -19.30 8.40
N TYR A 315 2.08 -18.55 9.43
CA TYR A 315 2.33 -18.93 10.83
C TYR A 315 1.03 -19.18 11.58
N VAL A 316 1.05 -20.17 12.47
CA VAL A 316 -0.15 -20.54 13.25
C VAL A 316 -0.66 -19.32 14.01
N GLY A 317 -1.96 -19.08 13.94
CA GLY A 317 -2.59 -17.91 14.56
C GLY A 317 -2.52 -16.61 13.74
N THR A 318 -1.98 -16.63 12.52
CA THR A 318 -2.02 -15.46 11.61
C THR A 318 -3.18 -15.53 10.63
N SER A 319 -3.61 -14.35 10.17
CA SER A 319 -4.64 -14.14 9.16
C SER A 319 -4.05 -13.47 7.91
N PRO A 320 -4.77 -13.45 6.78
CA PRO A 320 -4.35 -12.71 5.60
C PRO A 320 -3.95 -11.26 5.92
N PHE A 321 -2.76 -10.86 5.45
CA PHE A 321 -2.13 -9.56 5.67
C PHE A 321 -1.90 -9.16 7.14
N SER A 322 -1.87 -10.10 8.07
CA SER A 322 -1.40 -9.82 9.44
C SER A 322 0.01 -9.23 9.42
N GLN A 323 0.23 -8.13 10.14
CA GLN A 323 1.54 -7.51 10.31
C GLN A 323 2.33 -8.24 11.40
N ILE A 324 3.40 -8.92 10.99
CA ILE A 324 4.25 -9.74 11.84
C ILE A 324 5.59 -9.02 12.03
N PRO A 325 5.98 -8.62 13.25
CA PRO A 325 7.30 -8.04 13.48
C PRO A 325 8.37 -9.09 13.18
N PHE A 326 9.42 -8.70 12.46
CA PHE A 326 10.58 -9.56 12.17
C PHE A 326 11.92 -8.92 12.57
N GLN A 327 11.92 -7.61 12.83
CA GLN A 327 13.10 -6.86 13.25
C GLN A 327 12.70 -5.70 14.17
N TYR A 328 13.62 -5.31 15.05
CA TYR A 328 13.55 -4.03 15.75
C TYR A 328 14.94 -3.43 15.92
N SER A 329 14.97 -2.11 16.10
CA SER A 329 16.13 -1.37 16.57
C SER A 329 15.81 -0.69 17.89
N LEU A 330 16.83 -0.53 18.74
CA LEU A 330 16.70 0.04 20.07
C LEU A 330 17.92 0.89 20.43
N HIS A 331 17.77 2.20 20.30
CA HIS A 331 18.71 3.15 20.90
C HIS A 331 18.31 3.46 22.34
N TYR A 332 19.27 3.66 23.25
CA TYR A 332 18.95 4.00 24.64
C TYR A 332 20.05 4.76 25.36
N ILE A 333 19.63 5.52 26.38
CA ILE A 333 20.50 6.32 27.24
C ILE A 333 20.12 6.04 28.70
N GLU A 334 21.07 5.52 29.48
CA GLU A 334 20.83 5.06 30.86
C GLU A 334 20.57 6.20 31.87
N ARG A 335 21.21 7.35 31.66
CA ARG A 335 21.14 8.50 32.56
C ARG A 335 21.39 9.80 31.82
N GLU A 336 20.99 10.91 32.40
CA GLU A 336 21.25 12.22 31.82
C GLU A 336 22.74 12.45 31.56
N GLY A 337 23.08 12.84 30.33
CA GLY A 337 24.47 13.02 29.88
C GLY A 337 25.26 11.70 29.72
N GLY A 338 24.60 10.55 29.79
CA GLY A 338 25.19 9.24 29.50
C GLY A 338 25.46 9.04 28.00
N GLU A 339 26.23 7.99 27.69
CA GLU A 339 26.50 7.59 26.31
C GLU A 339 25.26 6.97 25.66
N LEU A 340 25.12 7.20 24.35
CA LEU A 340 24.13 6.54 23.53
C LEU A 340 24.56 5.09 23.29
N GLN A 341 23.67 4.16 23.59
CA GLN A 341 23.87 2.73 23.37
C GLN A 341 22.85 2.21 22.35
N HIS A 342 23.15 1.07 21.74
CA HIS A 342 22.31 0.46 20.72
C HIS A 342 22.21 -1.06 20.94
N ARG A 343 21.01 -1.59 20.69
CA ARG A 343 20.71 -3.01 20.53
C ARG A 343 19.79 -3.17 19.33
N GLU A 344 19.81 -4.34 18.73
CA GLU A 344 19.00 -4.66 17.56
C GLU A 344 18.68 -6.15 17.52
N PHE A 345 17.64 -6.49 16.78
CA PHE A 345 17.28 -7.87 16.49
C PHE A 345 16.78 -7.97 15.05
N LEU A 346 17.26 -8.97 14.32
CA LEU A 346 16.76 -9.35 13.00
C LEU A 346 16.56 -10.86 12.95
N ALA A 347 15.32 -11.28 12.73
CA ALA A 347 14.96 -12.69 12.65
C ALA A 347 15.68 -13.43 11.50
N GLU A 348 15.67 -14.76 11.61
CA GLU A 348 16.04 -15.65 10.52
C GLU A 348 14.86 -15.80 9.56
N ALA A 349 15.08 -15.55 8.28
CA ALA A 349 14.04 -15.69 7.25
C ALA A 349 13.55 -17.15 7.17
N GLY A 350 12.26 -17.34 6.87
CA GLY A 350 11.62 -18.67 6.81
C GLY A 350 11.21 -19.25 8.17
N THR A 351 11.48 -18.57 9.29
CA THR A 351 11.04 -18.98 10.63
C THR A 351 10.00 -18.02 11.20
N ASP A 352 9.14 -18.48 12.12
CA ASP A 352 8.19 -17.61 12.83
C ASP A 352 8.96 -16.70 13.82
N PRO A 353 9.04 -15.37 13.55
CA PRO A 353 9.90 -14.49 14.32
C PRO A 353 9.30 -14.07 15.66
N ARG A 354 7.99 -14.27 15.85
CA ARG A 354 7.20 -13.55 16.88
C ARG A 354 7.66 -13.86 18.29
N ARG A 355 7.92 -15.14 18.60
CA ARG A 355 8.36 -15.57 19.93
C ARG A 355 9.75 -15.01 20.27
N ALA A 356 10.70 -15.15 19.35
CA ALA A 356 12.07 -14.71 19.54
C ALA A 356 12.16 -13.18 19.74
N ILE A 357 11.36 -12.42 18.99
CA ILE A 357 11.24 -10.97 19.19
C ILE A 357 10.67 -10.63 20.56
N ALA A 358 9.56 -11.27 20.93
CA ALA A 358 8.91 -11.00 22.21
C ALA A 358 9.86 -11.24 23.40
N GLU A 359 10.60 -12.36 23.37
CA GLU A 359 11.59 -12.68 24.40
C GLU A 359 12.72 -11.66 24.42
N ARG A 360 13.29 -11.33 23.25
CA ARG A 360 14.41 -10.38 23.18
C ARG A 360 14.01 -8.97 23.61
N LEU A 361 12.81 -8.50 23.27
CA LEU A 361 12.27 -7.22 23.75
C LEU A 361 12.19 -7.17 25.29
N CYS A 362 11.73 -8.26 25.92
CA CYS A 362 11.66 -8.33 27.38
C CYS A 362 13.06 -8.37 28.03
N GLU A 363 14.05 -8.99 27.37
CA GLU A 363 15.45 -8.97 27.82
C GLU A 363 16.11 -7.59 27.66
N ASP A 364 15.79 -6.88 26.58
CA ASP A 364 16.48 -5.64 26.21
C ASP A 364 15.89 -4.38 26.83
N ILE A 365 14.58 -4.36 27.12
CA ILE A 365 13.88 -3.20 27.68
C ILE A 365 13.38 -3.55 29.08
N PRO A 366 14.00 -3.06 30.16
CA PRO A 366 13.54 -3.31 31.53
C PRO A 366 12.14 -2.74 31.77
N MET A 367 11.39 -3.32 32.70
CA MET A 367 10.07 -2.78 33.09
C MET A 367 10.19 -1.40 33.76
N GLY A 368 9.19 -0.55 33.54
CA GLY A 368 9.05 0.78 34.17
C GLY A 368 9.98 1.86 33.61
N VAL A 369 10.68 1.61 32.51
CA VAL A 369 11.54 2.59 31.83
C VAL A 369 10.74 3.46 30.86
N CYS A 370 11.28 4.63 30.50
CA CYS A 370 10.65 5.48 29.50
C CYS A 370 11.03 5.00 28.10
N VAL A 371 10.03 4.73 27.27
CA VAL A 371 10.22 4.31 25.88
C VAL A 371 9.65 5.39 24.97
N THR A 372 10.26 5.57 23.82
CA THR A 372 9.77 6.45 22.78
C THR A 372 9.68 5.69 21.47
N ALA A 373 8.73 6.13 20.65
CA ALA A 373 8.57 5.71 19.27
C ALA A 373 8.11 6.92 18.46
N TYR A 374 8.21 6.85 17.14
CA TYR A 374 7.73 7.89 16.25
C TYR A 374 6.44 7.44 15.57
N ASN A 375 5.30 8.05 15.93
CA ASN A 375 3.96 7.56 15.60
C ASN A 375 3.61 6.24 16.33
N LYS A 376 3.74 6.26 17.66
CA LYS A 376 3.73 5.09 18.58
C LYS A 376 2.59 4.09 18.44
N SER A 377 1.51 4.47 17.77
CA SER A 377 0.32 3.65 17.62
C SER A 377 0.65 2.28 17.02
N PHE A 378 1.62 2.22 16.11
CA PHE A 378 2.09 1.01 15.47
C PHE A 378 2.86 0.11 16.46
N GLU A 379 3.89 0.64 17.12
CA GLU A 379 4.72 -0.12 18.09
C GLU A 379 3.88 -0.61 19.26
N CYS A 380 2.97 0.23 19.76
CA CYS A 380 2.03 -0.16 20.81
C CYS A 380 1.09 -1.28 20.35
N GLY A 381 0.65 -1.26 19.08
CA GLY A 381 -0.15 -2.32 18.49
C GLY A 381 0.64 -3.64 18.45
N LYS A 382 1.86 -3.62 17.92
CA LYS A 382 2.71 -4.82 17.83
C LYS A 382 3.03 -5.44 19.19
N LEU A 383 3.32 -4.62 20.20
CA LEU A 383 3.56 -5.11 21.56
C LEU A 383 2.32 -5.77 22.17
N LYS A 384 1.12 -5.23 21.90
CA LYS A 384 -0.15 -5.83 22.36
C LYS A 384 -0.44 -7.14 21.64
N ASP A 385 -0.25 -7.19 20.32
CA ASP A 385 -0.42 -8.42 19.54
C ASP A 385 0.51 -9.54 20.06
N LEU A 386 1.77 -9.21 20.34
CA LEU A 386 2.73 -10.16 20.94
C LEU A 386 2.32 -10.58 22.36
N ALA A 387 1.78 -9.66 23.17
CA ALA A 387 1.30 -9.96 24.51
C ALA A 387 0.07 -10.89 24.50
N GLU A 388 -0.84 -10.70 23.54
CA GLU A 388 -1.99 -11.59 23.34
C GLU A 388 -1.54 -12.99 22.89
N LEU A 389 -0.53 -13.06 22.03
CA LEU A 389 0.02 -14.31 21.52
C LEU A 389 0.85 -15.09 22.56
N PHE A 390 1.58 -14.39 23.44
CA PHE A 390 2.47 -14.99 24.44
C PHE A 390 2.09 -14.53 25.86
N PRO A 391 1.11 -15.19 26.50
CA PRO A 391 0.64 -14.81 27.83
C PRO A 391 1.73 -14.81 28.92
N ASP A 392 2.79 -15.61 28.76
CA ASP A 392 3.95 -15.65 29.66
C ASP A 392 4.82 -14.39 29.62
N LEU A 393 4.76 -13.62 28.52
CA LEU A 393 5.51 -12.37 28.32
C LEU A 393 4.60 -11.13 28.41
N ALA A 394 3.28 -11.33 28.44
CA ALA A 394 2.28 -10.27 28.31
C ALA A 394 2.45 -9.12 29.31
N THR A 395 2.72 -9.42 30.58
CA THR A 395 2.89 -8.38 31.60
C THR A 395 4.02 -7.41 31.26
N HIS A 396 5.14 -7.92 30.76
CA HIS A 396 6.30 -7.10 30.41
C HIS A 396 6.06 -6.32 29.12
N LEU A 397 5.54 -6.96 28.07
CA LEU A 397 5.24 -6.30 26.80
C LEU A 397 4.20 -5.18 26.93
N LEU A 398 3.16 -5.40 27.75
CA LEU A 398 2.16 -4.37 28.05
C LEU A 398 2.72 -3.24 28.90
N ASP A 399 3.69 -3.52 29.78
CA ASP A 399 4.41 -2.49 30.53
C ASP A 399 5.22 -1.59 29.58
N ILE A 400 5.98 -2.17 28.64
CA ILE A 400 6.70 -1.42 27.61
C ILE A 400 5.71 -0.54 26.83
N SER A 401 4.62 -1.12 26.32
CA SER A 401 3.60 -0.39 25.56
C SER A 401 2.98 0.76 26.36
N GLY A 402 2.76 0.55 27.67
CA GLY A 402 2.18 1.55 28.57
C GLY A 402 3.07 2.77 28.80
N HIS A 403 4.38 2.61 28.65
CA HIS A 403 5.38 3.67 28.87
C HIS A 403 5.88 4.35 27.59
N ILE A 404 5.32 4.04 26.42
CA ILE A 404 5.71 4.69 25.16
C ILE A 404 5.19 6.14 25.09
N VAL A 405 6.10 7.10 24.93
CA VAL A 405 5.84 8.50 24.60
C VAL A 405 6.08 8.73 23.10
N ASP A 406 5.14 9.40 22.43
CA ASP A 406 5.20 9.57 20.97
C ASP A 406 5.97 10.83 20.57
N LEU A 407 7.11 10.66 19.89
CA LEU A 407 7.99 11.74 19.44
C LEU A 407 7.45 12.55 18.26
N ILE A 408 6.39 12.08 17.59
CA ILE A 408 5.71 12.87 16.55
C ILE A 408 4.85 14.01 17.16
N THR A 409 4.49 13.90 18.44
CA THR A 409 3.52 14.78 19.12
C THR A 409 3.84 16.27 19.00
N PRO A 410 5.10 16.73 19.16
CA PRO A 410 5.42 18.15 19.04
C PRO A 410 5.09 18.74 17.67
N PHE A 411 5.32 17.99 16.61
CA PHE A 411 5.05 18.42 15.23
C PHE A 411 3.55 18.37 14.93
N GLN A 412 2.90 17.24 15.26
CA GLN A 412 1.46 17.09 15.07
C GLN A 412 0.64 18.05 15.93
N SER A 413 1.14 18.52 17.06
CA SER A 413 0.43 19.50 17.89
C SER A 413 0.72 20.95 17.46
N GLY A 414 1.62 21.14 16.49
CA GLY A 414 2.03 22.45 16.00
C GLY A 414 2.92 23.21 16.98
N LEU A 415 3.64 22.51 17.87
CA LEU A 415 4.62 23.11 18.80
C LEU A 415 5.94 23.41 18.10
N TYR A 416 6.28 22.64 17.07
CA TYR A 416 7.41 22.89 16.19
C TYR A 416 6.95 22.81 14.75
N TYR A 417 7.28 23.80 13.92
CA TYR A 417 7.08 23.71 12.48
C TYR A 417 8.18 24.43 11.69
N ASN A 418 8.60 23.83 10.58
CA ASN A 418 9.49 24.44 9.59
C ASN A 418 8.87 24.26 8.20
N ARG A 419 9.02 25.25 7.31
CA ARG A 419 8.51 25.19 5.92
C ARG A 419 8.99 23.95 5.14
N ALA A 420 10.21 23.48 5.37
CA ALA A 420 10.82 22.33 4.71
C ALA A 420 10.13 21.01 5.07
N MET A 421 9.35 20.97 6.16
CA MET A 421 8.49 19.82 6.48
C MET A 421 7.35 19.65 5.45
N GLY A 422 7.01 20.69 4.69
CA GLY A 422 6.08 20.60 3.56
C GLY A 422 4.67 20.18 3.95
N GLY A 423 4.28 20.34 5.21
CA GLY A 423 3.01 19.84 5.75
C GLY A 423 3.00 18.36 6.10
N SER A 424 4.11 17.63 5.98
CA SER A 424 4.23 16.26 6.49
C SER A 424 4.97 16.24 7.83
N PHE A 425 4.48 15.41 8.75
CA PHE A 425 5.11 15.21 10.05
C PHE A 425 5.68 13.79 10.19
N SER A 426 5.91 13.08 9.09
CA SER A 426 6.66 11.82 9.15
C SER A 426 8.12 12.10 9.50
N ILE A 427 8.82 11.12 10.09
CA ILE A 427 10.24 11.29 10.42
C ILE A 427 11.08 11.59 9.17
N LYS A 428 10.72 11.02 8.02
CA LYS A 428 11.38 11.26 6.72
C LYS A 428 11.14 12.67 6.16
N SER A 429 10.16 13.40 6.67
CA SER A 429 9.92 14.81 6.32
C SER A 429 10.50 15.76 7.38
N VAL A 430 10.45 15.36 8.65
CA VAL A 430 10.95 16.17 9.77
C VAL A 430 12.47 16.14 9.85
N LEU A 431 13.10 14.98 9.69
CA LEU A 431 14.54 14.83 9.86
C LEU A 431 15.34 15.70 8.87
N PRO A 432 15.06 15.68 7.54
CA PRO A 432 15.76 16.55 6.60
C PRO A 432 15.45 18.05 6.83
N ALA A 433 14.25 18.38 7.33
CA ALA A 433 13.90 19.75 7.65
C ALA A 433 14.69 20.30 8.86
N LEU A 434 15.03 19.45 9.83
CA LEU A 434 15.83 19.82 11.00
C LEU A 434 17.35 19.75 10.74
N PHE A 435 17.78 18.90 9.82
CA PHE A 435 19.18 18.62 9.52
C PHE A 435 19.44 18.60 8.00
N PRO A 436 19.25 19.72 7.28
CA PRO A 436 19.36 19.77 5.82
C PRO A 436 20.78 19.53 5.29
N ASP A 437 21.80 19.75 6.13
CA ASP A 437 23.22 19.67 5.77
C ASP A 437 23.92 18.44 6.38
N GLU A 438 23.17 17.39 6.77
CA GLU A 438 23.70 16.18 7.40
C GLU A 438 23.43 14.93 6.53
N PRO A 439 24.27 14.64 5.52
CA PRO A 439 24.08 13.48 4.63
C PRO A 439 24.05 12.13 5.35
N SER A 440 24.63 12.05 6.55
CA SER A 440 24.62 10.82 7.37
C SER A 440 23.22 10.44 7.88
N LEU A 441 22.27 11.38 7.85
CA LEU A 441 20.87 11.18 8.25
C LEU A 441 19.92 11.01 7.05
N ASP A 442 20.46 11.05 5.83
CA ASP A 442 19.66 10.91 4.62
C ASP A 442 19.47 9.43 4.28
N TYR A 443 18.21 8.98 4.37
CA TYR A 443 17.82 7.62 4.00
C TYR A 443 18.17 7.27 2.56
N HIS A 444 18.26 8.25 1.65
CA HIS A 444 18.66 8.01 0.26
C HIS A 444 20.13 7.62 0.09
N ASN A 445 20.95 7.78 1.12
CA ASN A 445 22.34 7.33 1.13
C ASN A 445 22.51 5.89 1.63
N LEU A 446 21.42 5.22 2.01
CA LEU A 446 21.43 3.78 2.32
C LEU A 446 21.60 2.95 1.04
N GLU A 447 22.02 1.71 1.21
CA GLU A 447 22.18 0.74 0.12
C GLU A 447 20.98 -0.20 0.12
N ASP A 448 20.30 -0.33 -1.02
CA ASP A 448 19.15 -1.22 -1.31
C ASP A 448 17.86 -0.99 -0.51
N ILE A 449 17.92 -0.62 0.77
CA ILE A 449 16.77 -0.51 1.68
C ILE A 449 16.74 0.88 2.30
N HIS A 450 15.72 1.65 1.91
CA HIS A 450 15.53 3.05 2.27
C HIS A 450 14.18 3.29 2.95
N ASN A 451 13.29 2.30 2.92
CA ASN A 451 11.96 2.38 3.51
C ASN A 451 11.37 1.03 3.96
N GLY A 452 10.35 1.11 4.81
CA GLY A 452 9.70 -0.07 5.39
C GLY A 452 9.04 -0.99 4.35
N SER A 453 8.61 -0.47 3.20
CA SER A 453 8.10 -1.32 2.11
C SER A 453 9.22 -2.17 1.48
N GLU A 454 10.38 -1.58 1.25
CA GLU A 454 11.57 -2.32 0.80
C GLU A 454 12.01 -3.33 1.86
N ALA A 455 12.02 -2.96 3.14
CA ALA A 455 12.35 -3.87 4.24
C ALA A 455 11.37 -5.06 4.34
N MET A 456 10.06 -4.78 4.26
CA MET A 456 8.98 -5.77 4.27
C MET A 456 9.11 -6.78 3.12
N ASN A 457 9.51 -6.33 1.92
CA ASN A 457 9.69 -7.20 0.76
C ASN A 457 11.02 -7.97 0.79
N ALA A 458 12.08 -7.35 1.33
CA ALA A 458 13.40 -7.97 1.42
C ALA A 458 13.41 -9.18 2.36
N PHE A 459 12.69 -9.12 3.49
CA PHE A 459 12.72 -10.18 4.49
C PHE A 459 12.23 -11.56 3.99
N PRO A 460 11.08 -11.69 3.31
CA PRO A 460 10.70 -12.95 2.65
C PRO A 460 11.69 -13.41 1.59
N ALA A 461 12.22 -12.49 0.78
CA ALA A 461 13.11 -12.83 -0.32
C ALA A 461 14.44 -13.45 0.16
N MET A 462 14.90 -13.08 1.37
CA MET A 462 16.09 -13.64 2.00
C MET A 462 16.05 -15.17 2.16
N GLU A 463 14.88 -15.79 2.23
CA GLU A 463 14.73 -17.25 2.31
C GLU A 463 15.33 -17.98 1.10
N HIS A 464 15.40 -17.31 -0.05
CA HIS A 464 15.84 -17.89 -1.32
C HIS A 464 17.13 -17.27 -1.87
N MET A 465 17.74 -16.35 -1.12
CA MET A 465 18.98 -15.67 -1.53
C MET A 465 20.22 -16.56 -1.35
N PRO A 466 21.22 -16.47 -2.26
CA PRO A 466 22.53 -17.07 -2.03
C PRO A 466 23.24 -16.40 -0.84
N PRO A 467 24.21 -17.08 -0.18
CA PRO A 467 24.79 -16.60 1.09
C PRO A 467 25.37 -15.18 1.06
N GLU A 468 26.05 -14.79 -0.03
CA GLU A 468 26.65 -13.45 -0.14
C GLU A 468 25.59 -12.35 -0.22
N GLU A 469 24.52 -12.58 -1.00
CA GLU A 469 23.40 -11.66 -1.14
C GLU A 469 22.60 -11.58 0.15
N LEU A 470 22.35 -12.72 0.81
CA LEU A 470 21.70 -12.80 2.11
C LEU A 470 22.42 -11.93 3.15
N GLU A 471 23.75 -12.09 3.28
CA GLU A 471 24.54 -11.31 4.26
C GLU A 471 24.53 -9.81 3.95
N ARG A 472 24.53 -9.43 2.67
CA ARG A 472 24.39 -8.03 2.26
C ARG A 472 23.01 -7.48 2.65
N THR A 473 21.94 -8.18 2.29
CA THR A 473 20.55 -7.77 2.60
C THR A 473 20.34 -7.66 4.11
N ARG A 474 20.84 -8.62 4.90
CA ARG A 474 20.80 -8.56 6.37
C ARG A 474 21.47 -7.30 6.90
N ARG A 475 22.68 -6.97 6.41
CA ARG A 475 23.40 -5.76 6.82
C ARG A 475 22.62 -4.48 6.47
N ASN A 476 21.98 -4.45 5.31
CA ASN A 476 21.23 -3.29 4.84
C ASN A 476 19.94 -3.10 5.66
N LEU A 477 19.24 -4.18 6.00
CA LEU A 477 18.09 -4.17 6.91
C LEU A 477 18.48 -3.61 8.28
N LEU A 478 19.58 -4.09 8.87
CA LEU A 478 20.06 -3.64 10.18
C LEU A 478 20.39 -2.15 10.17
N LYS A 479 21.16 -1.68 9.18
CA LYS A 479 21.52 -0.26 9.03
C LYS A 479 20.31 0.66 8.87
N TYR A 480 19.34 0.25 8.06
CA TYR A 480 18.12 1.03 7.85
C TYR A 480 17.34 1.21 9.16
N CYS A 481 17.09 0.11 9.88
CA CYS A 481 16.35 0.15 11.15
C CYS A 481 17.14 0.86 12.27
N GLU A 482 18.47 0.72 12.29
CA GLU A 482 19.36 1.50 13.17
C GLU A 482 19.16 3.01 12.95
N LEU A 483 19.15 3.43 11.67
CA LEU A 483 18.93 4.83 11.31
C LEU A 483 17.57 5.36 11.76
N ASP A 484 16.50 4.56 11.73
CA ASP A 484 15.17 5.00 12.19
C ASP A 484 15.18 5.42 13.67
N THR A 485 15.75 4.58 14.53
CA THR A 485 15.88 4.93 15.95
C THR A 485 16.93 6.03 16.21
N PHE A 486 18.02 6.08 15.44
CA PHE A 486 19.00 7.16 15.55
C PHE A 486 18.40 8.52 15.13
N ALA A 487 17.56 8.53 14.11
CA ALA A 487 16.79 9.71 13.70
C ALA A 487 15.89 10.20 14.84
N MET A 488 15.25 9.30 15.58
CA MET A 488 14.46 9.67 16.77
C MET A 488 15.32 10.33 17.85
N VAL A 489 16.54 9.82 18.10
CA VAL A 489 17.51 10.45 19.02
C VAL A 489 17.83 11.87 18.54
N LYS A 490 18.11 12.07 17.26
CA LYS A 490 18.42 13.39 16.70
C LYS A 490 17.26 14.38 16.78
N VAL A 491 16.04 13.91 16.51
CA VAL A 491 14.83 14.71 16.70
C VAL A 491 14.68 15.12 18.17
N TRP A 492 14.85 14.19 19.11
CA TRP A 492 14.79 14.48 20.54
C TRP A 492 15.86 15.50 20.99
N GLU A 493 17.11 15.35 20.54
CA GLU A 493 18.19 16.31 20.80
C GLU A 493 17.81 17.71 20.30
N LYS A 494 17.25 17.81 19.09
CA LYS A 494 16.81 19.08 18.49
C LYS A 494 15.66 19.72 19.26
N LEU A 495 14.68 18.92 19.70
CA LEU A 495 13.58 19.41 20.53
C LEU A 495 14.09 19.94 21.88
N LYS A 496 15.07 19.28 22.51
CA LYS A 496 15.72 19.77 23.72
C LYS A 496 16.47 21.08 23.50
N GLU A 497 17.16 21.24 22.37
CA GLU A 497 17.81 22.49 21.99
C GLU A 497 16.77 23.62 21.83
N ALA A 498 15.72 23.37 21.05
CA ALA A 498 14.65 24.33 20.77
C ALA A 498 13.86 24.75 22.02
N ALA A 499 13.77 23.88 23.03
CA ALA A 499 13.09 24.16 24.28
C ALA A 499 13.88 25.07 25.25
N LYS A 500 15.20 25.26 25.04
CA LYS A 500 16.02 26.17 25.86
C LYS A 500 15.61 27.61 25.62
#